data_AF-A0A517Y9Y8-F1
#
_entry.id   AF-A0A517Y9Y8-F1
#
_cell.length_a   1.000
_cell.length_b   1.000
_cell.length_c   1.000
_cell.angle_alpha   90.00
_cell.angle_beta   90.00
_cell.angle_gamma   90.00
#
_symmetry.space_group_name_H-M   'P 1'
#
loop_
_entity.id
_entity.type
_entity.pdbx_description
1 polymer ?
#
loop_
_entity_poly.entity_id
_entity_poly.type
_entity_poly.pdbx_seq_one_letter_code
_entity_poly.pdbx_strand_id
1 'polypeptide(L)'
;MLVLSRRQDEKVCFPNLGIEVQVIRTGGKVIRLGVVAPPEVPVLRGELLQSAEIAKTAENTKRLVNGPAEEALKRFRHDVRDRLNVACLGLQVLQRRIDAGRWDEVESLIQHTLRAFQTINDELANCESPAASAMKQTPHVLIVEDNANEGQLLAELLGSYGCDAAVVANGRQALDHLRKNGKPDFVLMDMNMPELDGPATIRMLREQSEFDGLRVYAVSGMERYEAGVSLGPGGVDRWYTKPINARRLAQELVSAPAVATPIG
;
A
#
# COMPACT_ATOMS: atom_id res chain seq x y z
N MET A 1 19.47 -12.79 30.88
CA MET A 1 18.21 -13.05 31.60
C MET A 1 17.90 -11.83 32.44
N LEU A 2 16.82 -11.12 32.15
CA LEU A 2 16.38 -10.00 32.98
C LEU A 2 15.57 -10.57 34.16
N VAL A 3 15.94 -10.22 35.39
CA VAL A 3 15.25 -10.68 36.60
C VAL A 3 14.44 -9.52 37.16
N LEU A 4 13.12 -9.68 37.23
CA LEU A 4 12.21 -8.65 37.71
C LEU A 4 11.40 -9.20 38.88
N SER A 5 11.42 -8.50 40.00
CA SER A 5 10.56 -8.77 41.16
C SER A 5 9.30 -7.92 41.05
N ARG A 6 8.12 -8.54 41.11
CA ARG A 6 6.81 -7.87 41.01
C ARG A 6 5.92 -8.21 42.20
N ARG A 7 5.26 -7.19 42.76
CA ARG A 7 4.21 -7.36 43.78
C ARG A 7 2.89 -7.78 43.13
N GLN A 8 1.90 -8.16 43.94
CA GLN A 8 0.55 -8.42 43.44
C GLN A 8 0.02 -7.18 42.69
N ASP A 9 -0.69 -7.41 41.59
CA ASP A 9 -1.25 -6.43 40.65
C ASP A 9 -0.22 -5.65 39.80
N GLU A 10 1.08 -5.82 40.04
CA GLU A 10 2.12 -5.23 39.18
C GLU A 10 2.25 -5.99 37.84
N LYS A 11 2.56 -5.22 36.79
CA LYS A 11 2.66 -5.71 35.40
C LYS A 11 4.10 -5.69 34.89
N VAL A 12 4.38 -6.59 33.95
CA VAL A 12 5.55 -6.60 33.07
C VAL A 12 5.04 -6.46 31.65
N CYS A 13 5.47 -5.41 30.96
CA CYS A 13 4.99 -5.09 29.63
C CYS A 13 6.06 -5.35 28.58
N PHE A 14 5.65 -5.89 27.44
CA PHE A 14 6.47 -6.08 26.25
C PHE A 14 5.87 -5.21 25.14
N PRO A 15 6.16 -3.90 25.10
CA PRO A 15 5.44 -2.95 24.26
C PRO A 15 5.51 -3.29 22.77
N ASN A 16 6.65 -3.81 22.31
CA ASN A 16 6.82 -4.22 20.91
C ASN A 16 6.08 -5.51 20.53
N LEU A 17 5.62 -6.29 21.52
CA LEU A 17 4.89 -7.54 21.33
C LEU A 17 3.41 -7.42 21.70
N GLY A 18 2.97 -6.30 22.27
CA GLY A 18 1.62 -6.13 22.80
C GLY A 18 1.28 -7.10 23.95
N ILE A 19 2.28 -7.66 24.63
CA ILE A 19 2.08 -8.64 25.71
C ILE A 19 2.15 -7.94 27.07
N GLU A 20 1.21 -8.24 27.94
CA GLU A 20 1.22 -7.85 29.35
C GLU A 20 1.17 -9.08 30.25
N VAL A 21 2.10 -9.18 31.19
CA VAL A 21 2.11 -10.21 32.23
C VAL A 21 1.83 -9.55 33.57
N GLN A 22 0.75 -9.92 34.24
CA GLN A 22 0.34 -9.38 35.53
C GLN A 22 0.42 -10.45 36.62
N VAL A 23 0.93 -10.08 37.79
CA VAL A 23 0.87 -10.96 38.97
C VAL A 23 -0.52 -10.85 39.61
N ILE A 24 -1.40 -11.81 39.32
CA ILE A 24 -2.78 -11.80 39.84
C ILE A 24 -2.81 -12.13 41.34
N ARG A 25 -1.99 -13.10 41.78
CA ARG A 25 -1.96 -13.51 43.18
C ARG A 25 -0.62 -14.14 43.55
N THR A 26 -0.08 -13.73 44.68
CA THR A 26 1.07 -14.36 45.32
C THR A 26 0.59 -15.13 46.56
N GLY A 27 0.92 -16.42 46.65
CA GLY A 27 0.51 -17.24 47.80
C GLY A 27 1.30 -18.54 47.90
N GLY A 28 2.06 -18.71 48.98
CA GLY A 28 2.86 -19.91 49.21
C GLY A 28 3.90 -20.15 48.10
N LYS A 29 4.00 -21.40 47.61
CA LYS A 29 4.95 -21.81 46.56
C LYS A 29 4.46 -21.56 45.12
N VAL A 30 3.25 -21.02 44.94
CA VAL A 30 2.63 -20.87 43.60
C VAL A 30 2.23 -19.41 43.38
N ILE A 31 2.61 -18.88 42.22
CA ILE A 31 2.22 -17.54 41.78
C ILE A 31 1.23 -17.69 40.63
N ARG A 32 0.10 -16.97 40.69
CA ARG A 32 -0.84 -16.89 39.58
C ARG A 32 -0.49 -15.68 38.72
N LEU A 33 -0.24 -15.94 37.45
CA LEU A 33 0.05 -14.91 36.46
C LEU A 33 -1.13 -14.80 35.49
N GLY A 34 -1.53 -13.58 35.16
CA GLY A 34 -2.37 -13.26 34.02
C GLY A 34 -1.46 -12.89 32.86
N VAL A 35 -1.69 -13.48 31.69
CA VAL A 35 -0.97 -13.12 30.47
C VAL A 35 -2.01 -12.65 29.47
N VAL A 36 -1.87 -11.40 29.03
CA VAL A 36 -2.64 -10.83 27.94
C VAL A 36 -1.70 -10.75 26.74
N ALA A 37 -2.11 -11.35 25.63
CA ALA A 37 -1.35 -11.34 24.40
C ALA A 37 -2.30 -11.12 23.21
N PRO A 38 -1.83 -10.52 22.11
CA PRO A 38 -2.59 -10.42 20.86
C PRO A 38 -2.99 -11.82 20.34
N PRO A 39 -4.07 -11.93 19.56
CA PRO A 39 -4.57 -13.22 19.08
C PRO A 39 -3.57 -13.98 18.21
N GLU A 40 -2.57 -13.30 17.66
CA GLU A 40 -1.49 -13.90 16.86
C GLU A 40 -0.39 -14.54 17.71
N VAL A 41 -0.34 -14.28 19.02
CA VAL A 41 0.71 -14.76 19.93
C VAL A 41 0.17 -15.88 20.84
N PRO A 42 0.52 -17.15 20.58
CA PRO A 42 0.03 -18.26 21.39
C PRO A 42 0.67 -18.29 22.79
N VAL A 43 -0.16 -18.36 23.83
CA VAL A 43 0.28 -18.53 25.23
C VAL A 43 0.04 -19.99 25.63
N LEU A 44 1.12 -20.75 25.80
CA LEU A 44 1.07 -22.18 26.10
C LEU A 44 1.63 -22.48 27.49
N ARG A 45 1.08 -23.52 28.15
CA ARG A 45 1.64 -24.05 29.40
C ARG A 45 2.76 -25.03 29.09
N GLY A 46 3.86 -24.95 29.83
CA GLY A 46 5.07 -25.74 29.54
C GLY A 46 4.84 -27.26 29.61
N GLU A 47 3.95 -27.69 30.49
CA GLU A 47 3.56 -29.09 30.68
C GLU A 47 2.72 -29.67 29.53
N LEU A 48 2.05 -28.82 28.73
CA LEU A 48 1.27 -29.25 27.57
C LEU A 48 2.16 -29.57 26.35
N LEU A 49 3.47 -29.32 26.42
CA LEU A 49 4.40 -29.57 25.33
C LEU A 49 4.89 -31.04 25.24
N GLN A 50 4.63 -31.88 26.26
CA GLN A 50 5.22 -33.24 26.35
C GLN A 50 4.26 -34.40 26.04
N SER A 51 2.96 -34.15 25.83
CA SER A 51 2.00 -35.21 25.51
C SER A 51 2.08 -35.60 24.03
N ALA A 52 2.38 -36.88 23.78
CA ALA A 52 2.85 -37.45 22.51
C ALA A 52 1.98 -37.29 21.24
N GLU A 53 0.79 -36.67 21.31
CA GLU A 53 0.00 -36.31 20.11
C GLU A 53 0.49 -35.00 19.46
N ILE A 54 1.32 -34.24 20.17
CA ILE A 54 2.04 -33.10 19.62
C ILE A 54 3.36 -33.56 18.96
N ALA A 55 3.87 -34.77 19.13
CA ALA A 55 5.11 -35.16 18.41
C ALA A 55 4.91 -35.22 16.89
N LYS A 56 3.79 -35.77 16.40
CA LYS A 56 3.44 -35.78 14.96
C LYS A 56 2.92 -34.43 14.47
N THR A 57 2.17 -33.71 15.32
CA THR A 57 1.66 -32.38 14.98
C THR A 57 2.75 -31.33 15.04
N ALA A 58 3.74 -31.44 15.93
CA ALA A 58 4.93 -30.59 16.07
C ALA A 58 6.07 -31.00 15.17
N GLU A 59 6.06 -32.17 14.53
CA GLU A 59 6.98 -32.42 13.41
C GLU A 59 6.43 -31.78 12.13
N ASN A 60 5.10 -31.80 11.94
CA ASN A 60 4.44 -31.00 10.89
C ASN A 60 4.45 -29.50 11.20
N THR A 61 4.22 -29.05 12.44
CA THR A 61 4.36 -27.64 12.81
C THR A 61 5.81 -27.21 12.98
N LYS A 62 6.79 -28.06 13.34
CA LYS A 62 8.22 -27.70 13.19
C LYS A 62 8.66 -27.64 11.74
N ARG A 63 8.07 -28.40 10.81
CA ARG A 63 8.31 -28.20 9.37
C ARG A 63 7.61 -26.95 8.82
N LEU A 64 6.50 -26.52 9.41
CA LEU A 64 5.81 -25.27 9.06
C LEU A 64 6.41 -24.02 9.75
N VAL A 65 7.01 -24.16 10.95
CA VAL A 65 7.61 -23.08 11.77
C VAL A 65 9.13 -22.97 11.58
N ASN A 66 9.81 -24.07 11.23
CA ASN A 66 11.20 -24.06 10.75
C ASN A 66 11.27 -24.44 9.26
N GLY A 67 10.26 -24.04 8.51
CA GLY A 67 10.31 -24.12 7.05
C GLY A 67 11.19 -23.00 6.48
N PRO A 68 11.73 -23.16 5.26
CA PRO A 68 12.45 -22.09 4.55
C PRO A 68 11.64 -20.78 4.48
N ALA A 69 10.31 -20.84 4.59
CA ALA A 69 9.41 -19.70 4.61
C ALA A 69 9.48 -18.84 5.88
N GLU A 70 9.64 -19.41 7.09
CA GLU A 70 9.70 -18.59 8.32
C GLU A 70 11.08 -17.95 8.49
N GLU A 71 12.15 -18.66 8.11
CA GLU A 71 13.48 -18.06 7.99
C GLU A 71 13.51 -16.99 6.91
N ALA A 72 12.88 -17.22 5.74
CA ALA A 72 12.72 -16.19 4.71
C ALA A 72 11.94 -14.98 5.22
N LEU A 73 10.86 -15.17 5.99
CA LEU A 73 10.08 -14.07 6.57
C LEU A 73 10.82 -13.32 7.68
N LYS A 74 11.66 -14.01 8.46
CA LYS A 74 12.56 -13.37 9.44
C LYS A 74 13.65 -12.57 8.74
N ARG A 75 14.29 -13.12 7.71
CA ARG A 75 15.30 -12.43 6.87
C ARG A 75 14.68 -11.23 6.15
N PHE A 76 13.52 -11.41 5.53
CA PHE A 76 12.76 -10.34 4.90
C PHE A 76 12.45 -9.19 5.86
N ARG A 77 11.90 -9.49 7.06
CA ARG A 77 11.66 -8.45 8.08
C ARG A 77 12.94 -7.78 8.56
N HIS A 78 14.04 -8.51 8.62
CA HIS A 78 15.34 -7.96 8.99
C HIS A 78 15.84 -7.00 7.91
N ASP A 79 15.83 -7.40 6.65
CA ASP A 79 16.26 -6.59 5.51
C ASP A 79 15.40 -5.33 5.35
N VAL A 80 14.07 -5.45 5.45
CA VAL A 80 13.16 -4.31 5.42
C VAL A 80 13.46 -3.34 6.57
N ARG A 81 13.68 -3.84 7.79
CA ARG A 81 14.01 -3.00 8.95
C ARG A 81 15.34 -2.27 8.76
N ASP A 82 16.36 -2.97 8.29
CA ASP A 82 17.69 -2.38 8.06
C ASP A 82 17.63 -1.27 7.01
N ARG A 83 16.86 -1.48 5.94
CA ARG A 83 16.68 -0.47 4.88
C ARG A 83 15.86 0.72 5.34
N LEU A 84 14.82 0.50 6.15
CA LEU A 84 14.07 1.59 6.79
C LEU A 84 14.98 2.42 7.69
N ASN A 85 15.87 1.78 8.45
CA ASN A 85 16.86 2.49 9.25
C ASN A 85 17.79 3.34 8.39
N VAL A 86 18.29 2.81 7.27
CA VAL A 86 19.13 3.57 6.32
C VAL A 86 18.37 4.77 5.75
N ALA A 87 17.12 4.59 5.32
CA ALA A 87 16.29 5.66 4.79
C ALA A 87 16.02 6.76 5.85
N CYS A 88 15.68 6.37 7.09
CA CYS A 88 15.50 7.30 8.21
C CYS A 88 16.76 8.12 8.50
N LEU A 89 17.94 7.47 8.52
CA LEU A 89 19.21 8.17 8.70
C LEU A 89 19.50 9.12 7.53
N GLY A 90 19.21 8.69 6.29
CA GLY A 90 19.32 9.54 5.10
C GLY A 90 18.49 10.81 5.22
N LEU A 91 17.21 10.69 5.63
CA LEU A 91 16.33 11.84 5.87
C LEU A 91 16.81 12.74 7.01
N GLN A 92 17.34 12.19 8.11
CA GLN A 92 17.89 12.99 9.21
C GLN A 92 19.13 13.78 8.78
N VAL A 93 20.01 13.18 7.98
CA VAL A 93 21.19 13.87 7.44
C VAL A 93 20.77 14.93 6.42
N LEU A 94 19.74 14.64 5.61
CA LEU A 94 19.17 15.57 4.64
C LEU A 94 18.66 16.82 5.34
N GLN A 95 17.84 16.65 6.38
CA GLN A 95 17.30 17.74 7.18
C GLN A 95 18.42 18.62 7.76
N ARG A 96 19.45 18.01 8.37
CA ARG A 96 20.60 18.75 8.90
C ARG A 96 21.40 19.50 7.85
N ARG A 97 21.45 19.01 6.60
CA ARG A 97 22.17 19.69 5.51
C ARG A 97 21.40 20.87 4.97
N ILE A 98 20.07 20.73 4.85
CA ILE A 98 19.15 21.81 4.50
C ILE A 98 19.24 22.93 5.54
N ASP A 99 19.17 22.60 6.84
CA ASP A 99 19.28 23.57 7.93
C ASP A 99 20.63 24.30 7.93
N ALA A 100 21.68 23.63 7.47
CA ALA A 100 23.04 24.18 7.34
C ALA A 100 23.29 24.91 6.01
N GLY A 101 22.31 24.99 5.11
CA GLY A 101 22.44 25.62 3.78
C GLY A 101 23.39 24.91 2.82
N ARG A 102 23.74 23.64 3.06
CA ARG A 102 24.69 22.86 2.26
C ARG A 102 23.97 22.06 1.18
N TRP A 103 23.56 22.73 0.11
CA TRP A 103 22.75 22.18 -0.97
C TRP A 103 23.52 21.26 -1.93
N ASP A 104 24.83 21.45 -2.08
CA ASP A 104 25.67 20.72 -3.04
C ASP A 104 25.69 19.20 -2.80
N GLU A 105 25.40 18.77 -1.58
CA GLU A 105 25.40 17.37 -1.20
C GLU A 105 23.98 16.82 -0.87
N VAL A 106 22.93 17.61 -1.11
CA VAL A 106 21.53 17.24 -0.86
C VAL A 106 21.04 16.27 -1.94
N GLU A 107 21.36 16.54 -3.21
CA GLU A 107 20.87 15.74 -4.34
C GLU A 107 21.29 14.26 -4.24
N SER A 108 22.57 13.99 -4.01
CA SER A 108 23.06 12.61 -3.85
C SER A 108 22.41 11.89 -2.66
N LEU A 109 22.07 12.62 -1.61
CA LEU A 109 21.47 12.05 -0.40
C LEU A 109 19.98 11.76 -0.61
N ILE A 110 19.25 12.62 -1.33
CA ILE A 110 17.88 12.33 -1.78
C ILE A 110 17.89 11.07 -2.63
N GLN A 111 18.77 10.98 -3.63
CA GLN A 111 18.86 9.82 -4.51
C GLN A 111 19.16 8.53 -3.73
N HIS A 112 20.07 8.57 -2.76
CA HIS A 112 20.36 7.42 -1.91
C HIS A 112 19.15 7.00 -1.07
N THR A 113 18.44 7.98 -0.52
CA THR A 113 17.25 7.75 0.33
C THR A 113 16.08 7.19 -0.49
N LEU A 114 15.82 7.75 -1.66
CA LEU A 114 14.77 7.28 -2.58
C LEU A 114 15.04 5.84 -3.03
N ARG A 115 16.30 5.50 -3.34
CA ARG A 115 16.67 4.11 -3.66
C ARG A 115 16.35 3.16 -2.51
N ALA A 116 16.68 3.53 -1.28
CA ALA A 116 16.36 2.69 -0.11
C ALA A 116 14.85 2.42 0.02
N PHE A 117 14.01 3.44 -0.22
CA PHE A 117 12.55 3.28 -0.23
C PHE A 117 12.05 2.42 -1.40
N GLN A 118 12.59 2.61 -2.61
CA GLN A 118 12.23 1.82 -3.78
C GLN A 118 12.52 0.34 -3.57
N THR A 119 13.68 -0.03 -3.03
CA THR A 119 14.00 -1.44 -2.82
C THR A 119 13.12 -2.11 -1.77
N ILE A 120 12.66 -1.37 -0.75
CA ILE A 120 11.65 -1.86 0.20
C ILE A 120 10.33 -2.13 -0.51
N ASN A 121 9.90 -1.21 -1.38
CA ASN A 121 8.67 -1.34 -2.13
C ASN A 121 8.71 -2.54 -3.10
N ASP A 122 9.82 -2.75 -3.79
CA ASP A 122 10.02 -3.89 -4.69
C ASP A 122 10.00 -5.23 -3.95
N GLU A 123 10.65 -5.29 -2.79
CA GLU A 123 10.65 -6.47 -1.93
C GLU A 123 9.26 -6.82 -1.39
N LEU A 124 8.51 -5.82 -0.95
CA LEU A 124 7.12 -6.01 -0.51
C LEU A 124 6.23 -6.48 -1.66
N ALA A 125 6.41 -5.92 -2.84
CA ALA A 125 5.55 -6.23 -3.98
C ALA A 125 5.90 -7.56 -4.66
N ASN A 126 7.12 -8.10 -4.48
CA ASN A 126 7.50 -9.44 -4.93
C ASN A 126 6.94 -10.58 -4.05
N CYS A 127 6.36 -10.27 -2.89
CA CYS A 127 5.62 -11.24 -2.06
C CYS A 127 4.19 -11.50 -2.58
N GLU A 128 3.67 -10.66 -3.47
CA GLU A 128 2.39 -10.90 -4.15
C GLU A 128 2.63 -11.65 -5.47
N SER A 129 2.17 -12.91 -5.53
CA SER A 129 2.32 -13.78 -6.70
C SER A 129 1.83 -13.10 -7.99
N PRO A 130 2.58 -13.18 -9.10
CA PRO A 130 2.09 -12.78 -10.41
C PRO A 130 1.15 -13.87 -10.94
N ALA A 131 -0.11 -13.82 -10.52
CA ALA A 131 -1.15 -14.67 -11.09
C ALA A 131 -1.63 -14.08 -12.43
N ALA A 132 -1.42 -14.89 -13.48
CA ALA A 132 -2.08 -14.85 -14.79
C ALA A 132 -1.63 -13.78 -15.79
N SER A 133 -0.52 -14.09 -16.48
CA SER A 133 -0.35 -13.74 -17.89
C SER A 133 -1.35 -14.55 -18.73
N ALA A 134 -2.49 -13.95 -19.04
CA ALA A 134 -3.22 -14.23 -20.26
C ALA A 134 -3.05 -13.00 -21.14
N MET A 135 -2.81 -13.20 -22.45
CA MET A 135 -2.61 -12.15 -23.44
C MET A 135 -3.72 -11.09 -23.32
N LYS A 136 -3.43 -10.01 -22.58
CA LYS A 136 -4.33 -8.89 -22.41
C LYS A 136 -3.74 -7.70 -23.12
N GLN A 137 -4.59 -7.04 -23.89
CA GLN A 137 -4.26 -5.79 -24.55
C GLN A 137 -3.77 -4.79 -23.50
N THR A 138 -2.72 -4.05 -23.84
CA THR A 138 -2.17 -2.96 -23.05
C THR A 138 -3.29 -1.94 -22.78
N PRO A 139 -3.72 -1.73 -21.53
CA PRO A 139 -4.81 -0.80 -21.25
C PRO A 139 -4.41 0.63 -21.58
N HIS A 140 -5.27 1.37 -22.29
CA HIS A 140 -5.10 2.78 -22.54
C HIS A 140 -5.72 3.61 -21.40
N VAL A 141 -4.93 4.48 -20.79
CA VAL A 141 -5.28 5.25 -19.59
C VAL A 141 -5.13 6.74 -19.89
N LEU A 142 -6.17 7.52 -19.64
CA LEU A 142 -6.10 8.98 -19.67
C LEU A 142 -5.97 9.52 -18.24
N ILE A 143 -4.88 10.21 -17.94
CA ILE A 143 -4.61 10.85 -16.66
C ILE A 143 -4.97 12.33 -16.78
N VAL A 144 -5.82 12.81 -15.88
CA VAL A 144 -6.23 14.21 -15.78
C VAL A 144 -5.67 14.77 -14.48
N GLU A 145 -4.61 15.57 -14.58
CA GLU A 145 -3.79 16.04 -13.46
C GLU A 145 -3.19 17.40 -13.83
N ASP A 146 -3.41 18.42 -13.00
CA ASP A 146 -2.95 19.79 -13.28
C ASP A 146 -1.45 19.96 -13.03
N ASN A 147 -0.88 19.17 -12.13
CA ASN A 147 0.57 19.10 -11.96
C ASN A 147 1.21 18.18 -13.01
N ALA A 148 1.72 18.78 -14.09
CA ALA A 148 2.37 18.06 -15.18
C ALA A 148 3.47 17.08 -14.74
N ASN A 149 4.22 17.38 -13.66
CA ASN A 149 5.25 16.49 -13.15
C ASN A 149 4.65 15.25 -12.46
N GLU A 150 3.59 15.42 -11.67
CA GLU A 150 2.87 14.30 -11.03
C GLU A 150 2.20 13.42 -12.07
N GLY A 151 1.53 14.04 -13.06
CA GLY A 151 0.87 13.32 -14.14
C GLY A 151 1.86 12.52 -14.99
N GLN A 152 2.98 13.12 -15.37
CA GLN A 152 4.01 12.46 -16.17
C GLN A 152 4.70 11.33 -15.39
N LEU A 153 5.01 11.54 -14.10
CA LEU A 153 5.57 10.49 -13.25
C LEU A 153 4.62 9.29 -13.14
N LEU A 154 3.32 9.54 -12.93
CA LEU A 154 2.33 8.46 -12.88
C LEU A 154 2.22 7.74 -14.22
N ALA A 155 2.24 8.46 -15.35
CA ALA A 155 2.23 7.87 -16.68
C ALA A 155 3.43 6.95 -16.92
N GLU A 156 4.64 7.38 -16.59
CA GLU A 156 5.87 6.59 -16.71
C GLU A 156 5.83 5.34 -15.83
N LEU A 157 5.34 5.46 -14.59
CA LEU A 157 5.18 4.32 -13.70
C LEU A 157 4.17 3.31 -14.25
N LEU A 158 2.99 3.75 -14.69
CA LEU A 158 2.00 2.87 -15.32
C LEU A 158 2.55 2.22 -16.60
N GLY A 159 3.32 2.96 -17.40
CA GLY A 159 4.05 2.46 -18.56
C GLY A 159 4.98 1.31 -18.23
N SER A 160 5.75 1.43 -17.14
CA SER A 160 6.67 0.38 -16.67
C SER A 160 5.96 -0.92 -16.25
N TYR A 161 4.65 -0.84 -15.95
CA TYR A 161 3.82 -1.97 -15.55
C TYR A 161 2.85 -2.45 -16.65
N GLY A 162 3.03 -2.00 -17.89
CA GLY A 162 2.31 -2.53 -19.04
C GLY A 162 0.98 -1.82 -19.36
N CYS A 163 0.81 -0.57 -18.95
CA CYS A 163 -0.25 0.31 -19.44
C CYS A 163 0.29 1.29 -20.48
N ASP A 164 -0.59 1.87 -21.30
CA ASP A 164 -0.28 3.01 -22.16
C ASP A 164 -1.04 4.23 -21.63
N ALA A 165 -0.31 5.28 -21.22
CA ALA A 165 -0.89 6.40 -20.47
C ALA A 165 -0.64 7.74 -21.18
N ALA A 166 -1.72 8.50 -21.38
CA ALA A 166 -1.68 9.89 -21.85
C ALA A 166 -2.06 10.84 -20.70
N VAL A 167 -1.45 12.02 -20.66
CA VAL A 167 -1.68 13.03 -19.62
C VAL A 167 -2.31 14.29 -20.21
N VAL A 168 -3.31 14.83 -19.54
CA VAL A 168 -3.95 16.12 -19.85
C VAL A 168 -4.07 16.96 -18.57
N ALA A 169 -3.99 18.28 -18.73
CA ALA A 169 -3.79 19.18 -17.58
C ALA A 169 -5.09 19.57 -16.84
N ASN A 170 -6.27 19.34 -17.44
CA ASN A 170 -7.54 19.70 -16.83
C ASN A 170 -8.71 18.97 -17.51
N GLY A 171 -9.90 19.07 -16.91
CA GLY A 171 -11.09 18.41 -17.42
C GLY A 171 -11.55 18.86 -18.81
N ARG A 172 -11.28 20.10 -19.21
CA ARG A 172 -11.59 20.58 -20.56
C ARG A 172 -10.73 19.90 -21.61
N GLN A 173 -9.42 19.80 -21.35
CA GLN A 173 -8.50 19.04 -22.20
C GLN A 173 -8.85 17.56 -22.21
N ALA A 174 -9.34 17.01 -21.10
CA ALA A 174 -9.84 15.63 -21.05
C ALA A 174 -11.02 15.42 -22.00
N LEU A 175 -12.04 16.28 -21.96
CA LEU A 175 -13.18 16.23 -22.88
C LEU A 175 -12.75 16.37 -24.35
N ASP A 176 -11.85 17.31 -24.64
CA ASP A 176 -11.32 17.51 -25.99
C ASP A 176 -10.51 16.31 -26.48
N HIS A 177 -9.72 15.68 -25.59
CA HIS A 177 -8.95 14.48 -25.88
C HIS A 177 -9.87 13.30 -26.19
N LEU A 178 -10.89 13.06 -25.36
CA LEU A 178 -11.85 11.97 -25.53
C LEU A 178 -12.60 12.08 -26.87
N ARG A 179 -12.93 13.30 -27.31
CA ARG A 179 -13.60 13.54 -28.60
C ARG A 179 -12.69 13.31 -29.81
N LYS A 180 -11.39 13.60 -29.69
CA LYS A 180 -10.44 13.54 -30.81
C LYS A 180 -9.78 12.17 -30.98
N ASN A 181 -9.44 11.52 -29.87
CA ASN A 181 -8.58 10.35 -29.86
C ASN A 181 -9.33 9.05 -29.54
N GLY A 182 -10.65 9.13 -29.32
CA GLY A 182 -11.49 8.00 -28.92
C GLY A 182 -11.48 7.75 -27.41
N LYS A 183 -12.22 6.71 -27.00
CA LYS A 183 -12.36 6.35 -25.59
C LYS A 183 -11.16 5.53 -25.10
N PRO A 184 -10.45 5.96 -24.05
CA PRO A 184 -9.51 5.10 -23.34
C PRO A 184 -10.29 4.03 -22.56
N ASP A 185 -9.58 3.00 -22.10
CA ASP A 185 -10.16 1.98 -21.21
C ASP A 185 -10.48 2.57 -19.83
N PHE A 186 -9.65 3.53 -19.38
CA PHE A 186 -9.76 4.16 -18.07
C PHE A 186 -9.43 5.65 -18.11
N VAL A 187 -10.10 6.42 -17.26
CA VAL A 187 -9.73 7.79 -16.90
C VAL A 187 -9.32 7.83 -15.43
N LEU A 188 -8.12 8.31 -15.14
CA LEU A 188 -7.69 8.68 -13.78
C LEU A 188 -7.88 10.18 -13.63
N MET A 189 -8.79 10.60 -12.74
CA MET A 189 -9.18 11.99 -12.56
C MET A 189 -8.67 12.50 -11.21
N ASP A 190 -7.77 13.49 -11.20
CA ASP A 190 -7.52 14.24 -9.97
C ASP A 190 -8.77 15.03 -9.57
N MET A 191 -9.13 14.95 -8.31
CA MET A 191 -10.24 15.68 -7.72
C MET A 191 -9.86 17.10 -7.33
N ASN A 192 -8.58 17.40 -7.15
CA ASN A 192 -8.09 18.68 -6.65
C ASN A 192 -7.45 19.51 -7.78
N MET A 193 -8.25 20.07 -8.69
CA MET A 193 -7.77 20.93 -9.78
C MET A 193 -8.37 22.35 -9.70
N PRO A 194 -7.60 23.43 -10.02
CA PRO A 194 -8.04 24.82 -9.85
C PRO A 194 -8.93 25.40 -10.96
N GLU A 195 -8.91 24.87 -12.19
CA GLU A 195 -9.67 25.42 -13.33
C GLU A 195 -11.06 24.81 -13.49
N LEU A 196 -11.11 23.57 -14.00
CA LEU A 196 -12.33 22.74 -14.03
C LEU A 196 -12.05 21.55 -13.13
N ASP A 197 -12.69 21.52 -11.97
CA ASP A 197 -12.45 20.51 -10.96
C ASP A 197 -12.85 19.10 -11.44
N GLY A 198 -12.26 18.08 -10.81
CA GLY A 198 -12.59 16.69 -11.09
C GLY A 198 -14.09 16.39 -11.01
N PRO A 199 -14.81 16.79 -9.94
CA PRO A 199 -16.26 16.60 -9.80
C PRO A 199 -17.10 17.12 -10.98
N ALA A 200 -16.87 18.36 -11.41
CA ALA A 200 -17.58 19.00 -12.52
C ALA A 200 -17.29 18.28 -13.83
N THR A 201 -16.03 17.89 -14.04
CA THR A 201 -15.62 17.11 -15.22
C THR A 201 -16.33 15.75 -15.27
N ILE A 202 -16.39 15.04 -14.14
CA ILE A 202 -17.09 13.76 -14.02
C ILE A 202 -18.58 13.95 -14.35
N ARG A 203 -19.22 14.98 -13.82
CA ARG A 203 -20.62 15.28 -14.12
C ARG A 203 -20.85 15.51 -15.62
N MET A 204 -19.99 16.31 -16.26
CA MET A 204 -20.07 16.57 -17.70
C MET A 204 -19.85 15.29 -18.53
N LEU A 205 -18.97 14.39 -18.10
CA LEU A 205 -18.76 13.09 -18.73
C LEU A 205 -20.01 12.21 -18.64
N ARG A 206 -20.68 12.19 -17.48
CA ARG A 206 -21.89 11.38 -17.26
C ARG A 206 -23.16 11.94 -17.89
N GLU A 207 -23.20 13.24 -18.21
CA GLU A 207 -24.29 13.87 -18.96
C GLU A 207 -24.24 13.54 -20.47
N GLN A 208 -23.11 13.03 -20.98
CA GLN A 208 -22.89 12.73 -22.39
C GLN A 208 -22.97 11.21 -22.63
N SER A 209 -24.06 10.74 -23.27
CA SER A 209 -24.26 9.32 -23.59
C SER A 209 -23.16 8.73 -24.46
N GLU A 210 -22.47 9.57 -25.24
CA GLU A 210 -21.29 9.17 -25.99
C GLU A 210 -20.18 8.63 -25.08
N PHE A 211 -20.13 8.94 -23.77
CA PHE A 211 -19.15 8.42 -22.81
C PHE A 211 -19.71 7.35 -21.87
N ASP A 212 -20.89 6.81 -22.16
CA ASP A 212 -21.42 5.67 -21.42
C ASP A 212 -20.45 4.48 -21.46
N GLY A 213 -20.31 3.82 -20.31
CA GLY A 213 -19.38 2.71 -20.10
C GLY A 213 -17.91 3.12 -19.88
N LEU A 214 -17.55 4.41 -19.99
CA LEU A 214 -16.20 4.89 -19.69
C LEU A 214 -15.92 4.75 -18.19
N ARG A 215 -14.86 4.00 -17.85
CA ARG A 215 -14.45 3.80 -16.46
C ARG A 215 -13.68 5.01 -15.97
N VAL A 216 -14.16 5.66 -14.91
CA VAL A 216 -13.54 6.85 -14.33
C VAL A 216 -13.16 6.57 -12.90
N TYR A 217 -11.88 6.68 -12.58
CA TYR A 217 -11.33 6.47 -11.26
C TYR A 217 -10.89 7.82 -10.69
N ALA A 218 -11.40 8.18 -9.51
CA ALA A 218 -10.98 9.38 -8.80
C ALA A 218 -9.66 9.16 -8.08
N VAL A 219 -8.83 10.19 -8.09
CA VAL A 219 -7.58 10.30 -7.34
C VAL A 219 -7.68 11.55 -6.49
N SER A 220 -7.52 11.45 -5.17
CA SER A 220 -7.63 12.63 -4.30
C SER A 220 -6.73 12.55 -3.08
N GLY A 221 -6.31 13.71 -2.57
CA GLY A 221 -5.71 13.83 -1.23
C GLY A 221 -6.75 13.90 -0.10
N MET A 222 -8.05 14.01 -0.41
CA MET A 222 -9.14 14.13 0.57
C MET A 222 -9.99 12.87 0.65
N GLU A 223 -10.73 12.73 1.76
CA GLU A 223 -11.70 11.66 1.95
C GLU A 223 -12.90 11.85 1.01
N ARG A 224 -13.38 10.75 0.43
CA ARG A 224 -14.41 10.77 -0.62
C ARG A 224 -15.68 11.53 -0.26
N TYR A 225 -16.10 11.48 1.01
CA TYR A 225 -17.34 12.13 1.47
C TYR A 225 -17.30 13.66 1.30
N GLU A 226 -16.11 14.25 1.35
CA GLU A 226 -15.92 15.69 1.26
C GLU A 226 -15.99 16.21 -0.18
N ALA A 227 -15.72 15.35 -1.16
CA ALA A 227 -15.68 15.72 -2.58
C ALA A 227 -17.04 15.73 -3.28
N GLY A 228 -18.11 15.25 -2.63
CA GLY A 228 -19.47 15.29 -3.19
C GLY A 228 -19.70 14.39 -4.42
N VAL A 229 -18.82 13.42 -4.71
CA VAL A 229 -18.92 12.52 -5.86
C VAL A 229 -19.38 11.12 -5.47
N SER A 230 -20.40 10.61 -6.17
CA SER A 230 -20.95 9.27 -5.97
C SER A 230 -20.04 8.18 -6.55
N LEU A 231 -20.09 6.97 -5.98
CA LEU A 231 -19.48 5.78 -6.57
C LEU A 231 -20.56 5.12 -7.42
N GLY A 232 -20.19 4.67 -8.62
CA GLY A 232 -21.07 3.97 -9.54
C GLY A 232 -21.43 4.78 -10.79
N PRO A 233 -22.51 4.38 -11.50
CA PRO A 233 -22.78 4.83 -12.86
C PRO A 233 -22.93 6.35 -13.03
N GLY A 234 -23.37 7.05 -11.99
CA GLY A 234 -23.55 8.51 -11.98
C GLY A 234 -22.33 9.30 -11.50
N GLY A 235 -21.20 8.65 -11.24
CA GLY A 235 -20.00 9.27 -10.72
C GLY A 235 -18.75 8.50 -11.13
N VAL A 236 -17.94 8.09 -10.16
CA VAL A 236 -16.69 7.36 -10.40
C VAL A 236 -16.85 5.89 -10.07
N ASP A 237 -16.14 5.03 -10.79
CA ASP A 237 -16.16 3.59 -10.59
C ASP A 237 -15.29 3.19 -9.38
N ARG A 238 -14.21 3.94 -9.12
CA ARG A 238 -13.29 3.73 -7.99
C ARG A 238 -12.75 5.06 -7.45
N TRP A 239 -12.23 4.99 -6.23
CA TRP A 239 -11.59 6.09 -5.52
C TRP A 239 -10.25 5.65 -4.97
N TYR A 240 -9.20 6.44 -5.23
CA TYR A 240 -7.85 6.24 -4.71
C TYR A 240 -7.42 7.47 -3.94
N THR A 241 -6.78 7.24 -2.79
CA THR A 241 -6.15 8.30 -2.02
C THR A 241 -4.70 8.49 -2.49
N LYS A 242 -4.27 9.75 -2.62
CA LYS A 242 -2.84 10.08 -2.78
C LYS A 242 -2.13 9.79 -1.43
N PRO A 243 -0.94 9.17 -1.41
CA PRO A 243 -0.16 8.71 -2.56
C PRO A 243 -0.67 7.40 -3.16
N ILE A 244 -0.78 7.34 -4.48
CA ILE A 244 -1.22 6.14 -5.20
C ILE A 244 -0.08 5.10 -5.26
N ASN A 245 -0.42 3.84 -5.01
CA ASN A 245 0.44 2.72 -5.36
C ASN A 245 0.30 2.39 -6.85
N ALA A 246 1.19 2.92 -7.69
CA ALA A 246 1.12 2.79 -9.14
C ALA A 246 1.20 1.33 -9.63
N ARG A 247 1.98 0.47 -8.95
CA ARG A 247 2.09 -0.96 -9.30
C ARG A 247 0.76 -1.68 -9.09
N ARG A 248 0.14 -1.50 -7.92
CA ARG A 248 -1.15 -2.11 -7.61
C ARG A 248 -2.25 -1.60 -8.55
N LEU A 249 -2.24 -0.30 -8.84
CA LEU A 249 -3.16 0.29 -9.82
C LEU A 249 -2.97 -0.35 -11.20
N ALA A 250 -1.74 -0.40 -11.72
CA ALA A 250 -1.47 -1.01 -13.03
C ALA A 250 -1.89 -2.48 -13.09
N GLN A 251 -1.59 -3.28 -12.05
CA GLN A 251 -2.06 -4.66 -11.95
C GLN A 251 -3.58 -4.76 -12.02
N GLU A 252 -4.29 -3.84 -11.38
CA GLU A 252 -5.75 -3.77 -11.44
C GLU A 252 -6.24 -3.41 -12.85
N LEU A 253 -5.65 -2.40 -13.49
CA LEU A 253 -6.01 -1.96 -14.83
C LEU A 253 -5.76 -3.07 -15.86
N VAL A 254 -4.63 -3.77 -15.77
CA VAL A 254 -4.30 -4.91 -16.61
C VAL A 254 -5.20 -6.11 -16.29
N SER A 255 -5.54 -6.36 -15.03
CA SER A 255 -6.41 -7.50 -14.65
C SER A 255 -7.91 -7.24 -14.86
N ALA A 256 -8.31 -6.01 -15.14
CA ALA A 256 -9.70 -5.67 -15.45
C ALA A 256 -10.18 -6.34 -16.76
N PRO A 257 -11.44 -6.79 -16.85
CA PRO A 257 -12.00 -7.31 -18.09
C PRO A 257 -12.14 -6.17 -19.12
N ALA A 258 -11.89 -6.46 -20.39
CA ALA A 258 -12.19 -5.54 -21.48
C ALA A 258 -13.67 -5.16 -21.42
N VAL A 259 -13.98 -3.87 -21.57
CA VAL A 259 -15.37 -3.42 -21.65
C VAL A 259 -15.94 -4.01 -22.94
N ALA A 260 -17.02 -4.81 -22.83
CA ALA A 260 -17.74 -5.28 -24.00
C ALA A 260 -18.23 -4.05 -24.76
N THR A 261 -17.73 -3.83 -25.97
CA THR A 261 -18.23 -2.82 -26.88
C THR A 261 -19.73 -3.05 -27.05
N PRO A 262 -20.62 -2.06 -26.85
CA PRO A 262 -22.01 -2.24 -27.20
C PRO A 262 -22.06 -2.46 -28.71
N ILE A 263 -22.49 -3.64 -29.13
CA ILE A 263 -22.88 -3.89 -30.51
C ILE A 263 -24.28 -3.28 -30.63
N GLY A 264 -24.40 -2.14 -31.31
CA GLY A 264 -25.67 -1.46 -31.56
C GLY A 264 -25.49 -0.16 -32.29
#